data_AF-A0A1C3XHP4-F1
#
_entry.id   AF-A0A1C3XHP4-F1
#
_cell.length_a   1.000
_cell.length_b   1.000
_cell.length_c   1.000
_cell.angle_alpha   90.00
_cell.angle_beta   90.00
_cell.angle_gamma   90.00
#
_symmetry.space_group_name_H-M   'P 1'
#
loop_
_entity.id
_entity.type
_entity.pdbx_description
1 polymer ?
#
loop_
_entity_poly.entity_id
_entity_poly.type
_entity_poly.pdbx_seq_one_letter_code
_entity_poly.pdbx_strand_id
1 'polypeptide(L)'
;MEFPRIPVEVTELWSALVEQGKSLVFEASTLPKPPKWWEICYGLMVIADEASADAGYVHVEGKESNNHFAVTVDFILRRAADAVTPSDRHRRIDAHIASICTRADRDVVCVQPKSHTPEVGCTPRVLAHNLALLPPRGEMRVHWQRPPCRPLPEAQVDLKLLLIPYPYEIPDEAFQAEPVSTPAEVANKTRAKPWGWFSLDQTWLPSDPAKMVQYVEALIAQAKKKTTHIHAVMFPEYALNWACYEAIANHLRDFHPDVEFLLAGSSENCAGIKGNFSLSSHFFDEKGPDGEQVRLAATTSSGKHHRWRLDRHQLNRYALLERLDPNYMWWEKMAITQRDIYVKVIRSASVFTTLICEDLARSDPCHEVLRSIGSNLVFVLLMDGPQLIARWPGRYATALSDDPGCSVLTFTSRALIKRSNETEKAKDKKFVESWSVGLWKDAEGSAKAIPCATGSHAVVIAIHGTPHFEAALDGRQNADAVRWKMTGDPLQVKLAAKDANKLLKSIKPES
;
A
#
# COMPACT_ATOMS: atom_id res chain seq x y z
N MET A 1 34.86 -13.76 8.44
CA MET A 1 33.67 -13.90 9.31
C MET A 1 33.47 -15.40 9.48
N GLU A 2 33.68 -15.92 10.69
CA GLU A 2 33.51 -17.36 10.97
C GLU A 2 32.01 -17.64 11.06
N PHE A 3 31.51 -18.61 10.28
CA PHE A 3 30.11 -19.03 10.42
C PHE A 3 29.93 -19.70 11.79
N PRO A 4 28.81 -19.44 12.50
CA PRO A 4 28.54 -20.12 13.75
C PRO A 4 28.50 -21.63 13.54
N ARG A 5 28.96 -22.40 14.54
CA ARG A 5 28.82 -23.86 14.52
C ARG A 5 27.34 -24.23 14.47
N ILE A 6 26.98 -25.14 13.56
CA ILE A 6 25.61 -25.63 13.44
C ILE A 6 25.25 -26.40 14.73
N PRO A 7 24.13 -26.10 15.39
CA PRO A 7 23.67 -26.86 16.55
C PRO A 7 23.49 -28.34 16.24
N VAL A 8 23.78 -29.21 17.21
CA VAL A 8 23.68 -30.67 17.05
C VAL A 8 22.23 -31.06 16.78
N GLU A 9 21.30 -30.45 17.51
CA GLU A 9 19.85 -30.68 17.42
C GLU A 9 19.32 -30.37 16.01
N VAL A 10 19.81 -29.31 15.38
CA VAL A 10 19.45 -28.96 14.00
C VAL A 10 19.95 -30.03 13.02
N THR A 11 21.16 -30.52 13.24
CA THR A 11 21.75 -31.59 12.42
C THR A 11 20.95 -32.88 12.55
N GLU A 12 20.60 -33.28 13.77
CA GLU A 12 19.81 -34.47 14.06
C GLU A 12 18.40 -34.40 13.44
N LEU A 13 17.73 -33.26 13.56
CA LEU A 13 16.41 -33.05 12.94
C LEU A 13 16.47 -33.14 11.41
N TRP A 14 17.47 -32.53 10.77
CA TRP A 14 17.65 -32.65 9.31
C TRP A 14 17.95 -34.09 8.89
N SER A 15 18.83 -34.80 9.60
CA SER A 15 19.10 -36.21 9.34
C SER A 15 17.82 -37.06 9.45
N ALA A 16 17.04 -36.87 10.51
CA ALA A 16 15.78 -37.56 10.72
C ALA A 16 14.75 -37.23 9.62
N LEU A 17 14.70 -35.98 9.15
CA LEU A 17 13.81 -35.60 8.05
C LEU A 17 14.20 -36.29 6.73
N VAL A 18 15.51 -36.36 6.43
CA VAL A 18 16.02 -37.04 5.22
C VAL A 18 15.67 -38.53 5.23
N GLU A 19 15.73 -39.19 6.38
CA GLU A 19 15.30 -40.58 6.53
C GLU A 19 13.80 -40.77 6.19
N GLN A 20 12.99 -39.74 6.41
CA GLN A 20 11.57 -39.73 6.06
C GLN A 20 11.30 -39.30 4.61
N GLY A 21 12.32 -39.03 3.78
CA GLY A 21 12.16 -38.42 2.45
C GLY A 21 11.35 -39.21 1.42
N LYS A 22 11.03 -40.48 1.68
CA LYS A 22 10.13 -41.31 0.86
C LYS A 22 8.69 -41.38 1.38
N SER A 23 8.41 -40.75 2.53
CA SER A 23 7.07 -40.69 3.11
C SER A 23 6.14 -39.92 2.18
N LEU A 24 4.87 -40.31 2.14
CA LEU A 24 3.87 -39.57 1.40
C LEU A 24 3.64 -38.20 2.06
N VAL A 25 3.67 -37.14 1.24
CA VAL A 25 3.37 -35.77 1.69
C VAL A 25 1.88 -35.59 1.97
N PHE A 26 1.04 -36.29 1.19
CA PHE A 26 -0.41 -36.32 1.37
C PHE A 26 -0.89 -37.77 1.28
N GLU A 27 -1.68 -38.18 2.26
CA GLU A 27 -2.42 -39.43 2.26
C GLU A 27 -3.88 -39.10 2.56
N ALA A 28 -4.81 -39.58 1.73
CA ALA A 28 -6.23 -39.25 1.84
C ALA A 28 -6.93 -39.90 3.07
N SER A 29 -6.20 -40.69 3.85
CA SER A 29 -6.72 -41.39 5.03
C SER A 29 -6.76 -40.46 6.24
N THR A 30 -7.78 -40.63 7.09
CA THR A 30 -7.79 -40.04 8.44
C THR A 30 -6.75 -40.79 9.28
N LEU A 31 -5.48 -40.41 9.14
CA LEU A 31 -4.41 -41.02 9.92
C LEU A 31 -4.72 -40.82 11.41
N PRO A 32 -4.77 -41.89 12.22
CA PRO A 32 -5.03 -41.77 13.66
C PRO A 32 -3.88 -41.10 14.41
N LYS A 33 -2.70 -40.96 13.78
CA LYS A 33 -1.52 -40.25 14.28
C LYS A 33 -0.84 -39.50 13.14
N PRO A 34 -0.33 -38.28 13.38
CA PRO A 34 0.42 -37.56 12.36
C PRO A 34 1.68 -38.35 11.95
N PRO A 35 2.13 -38.25 10.68
CA PRO A 35 3.41 -38.80 10.26
C PRO A 35 4.56 -38.28 11.12
N LYS A 36 5.55 -39.13 11.42
CA LYS A 36 6.71 -38.76 12.25
C LYS A 36 7.45 -37.52 11.72
N TRP A 37 7.45 -37.31 10.40
CA TRP A 37 8.10 -36.16 9.79
C TRP A 37 7.44 -34.82 10.15
N TRP A 38 6.16 -34.79 10.57
CA TRP A 38 5.48 -33.55 10.96
C TRP A 38 6.13 -32.89 12.17
N GLU A 39 6.42 -33.67 13.22
CA GLU A 39 7.08 -33.17 14.42
C GLU A 39 8.49 -32.63 14.10
N ILE A 40 9.20 -33.31 13.20
CA ILE A 40 10.54 -32.91 12.75
C ILE A 40 10.47 -31.58 11.98
N CYS A 41 9.58 -31.48 11.00
CA CYS A 41 9.36 -30.25 10.23
C CYS A 41 8.91 -29.09 11.11
N TYR A 42 8.03 -29.35 12.08
CA TYR A 42 7.58 -28.36 13.05
C TYR A 42 8.75 -27.82 13.89
N GLY A 43 9.59 -28.72 14.42
CA GLY A 43 10.79 -28.33 15.18
C GLY A 43 11.76 -27.49 14.34
N LEU A 44 12.04 -27.91 13.10
CA LEU A 44 12.89 -27.14 12.17
C LEU A 44 12.30 -25.76 11.84
N MET A 45 10.97 -25.67 11.67
CA MET A 45 10.28 -24.41 11.42
C MET A 45 10.39 -23.46 12.62
N VAL A 46 10.13 -23.94 13.84
CA VAL A 46 10.25 -23.12 15.07
C VAL A 46 11.68 -22.61 15.23
N ILE A 47 12.68 -23.48 15.07
CA ILE A 47 14.09 -23.07 15.15
C ILE A 47 14.43 -22.01 14.10
N ALA A 48 13.97 -22.20 12.86
CA ALA A 48 14.23 -21.24 11.78
C ALA A 48 13.55 -19.89 12.03
N ASP A 49 12.33 -19.89 12.56
CA ASP A 49 11.58 -18.69 12.89
C ASP A 49 12.25 -17.91 14.03
N GLU A 50 12.62 -18.56 15.14
CA GLU A 50 13.33 -17.93 16.27
C GLU A 50 14.71 -17.41 15.87
N ALA A 51 15.46 -18.18 15.06
CA ALA A 51 16.74 -17.72 14.53
C ALA A 51 16.60 -16.50 13.62
N SER A 52 15.39 -16.24 13.12
CA SER A 52 15.06 -15.12 12.23
C SER A 52 14.54 -13.89 12.97
N ALA A 53 14.65 -13.82 14.30
CA ALA A 53 14.34 -12.62 15.07
C ALA A 53 15.00 -11.37 14.43
N ASP A 54 14.28 -10.25 14.41
CA ASP A 54 14.65 -8.98 13.77
C ASP A 54 14.84 -9.03 12.24
N ALA A 55 14.51 -10.12 11.55
CA ALA A 55 14.55 -10.15 10.09
C ALA A 55 13.67 -9.01 9.52
N GLY A 56 14.24 -8.22 8.59
CA GLY A 56 13.57 -7.01 8.07
C GLY A 56 13.67 -5.77 8.99
N TYR A 57 14.00 -5.95 10.28
CA TYR A 57 14.00 -4.92 11.33
C TYR A 57 15.34 -4.82 12.09
N VAL A 58 16.49 -4.78 11.39
CA VAL A 58 17.85 -4.66 11.98
C VAL A 58 18.08 -3.48 12.94
N HIS A 59 17.14 -2.53 13.05
CA HIS A 59 17.19 -1.50 14.07
C HIS A 59 15.86 -1.41 14.83
N VAL A 60 15.81 -2.04 16.01
CA VAL A 60 14.67 -1.97 16.93
C VAL A 60 15.03 -1.01 18.06
N GLU A 61 14.16 -0.05 18.34
CA GLU A 61 14.37 0.98 19.39
C GLU A 61 15.71 1.74 19.31
N GLY A 62 16.22 1.94 18.08
CA GLY A 62 17.48 2.66 17.85
C GLY A 62 18.77 1.87 18.16
N LYS A 63 18.66 0.58 18.51
CA LYS A 63 19.79 -0.35 18.67
C LYS A 63 19.95 -1.21 17.42
N GLU A 64 21.19 -1.47 17.04
CA GLU A 64 21.49 -2.40 15.95
C GLU A 64 21.30 -3.84 16.44
N SER A 65 20.64 -4.68 15.64
CA SER A 65 20.44 -6.08 15.97
C SER A 65 21.78 -6.82 15.99
N ASN A 66 22.00 -7.61 17.05
CA ASN A 66 23.14 -8.52 17.13
C ASN A 66 22.86 -9.87 16.43
N ASN A 67 21.69 -10.05 15.84
CA ASN A 67 21.35 -11.27 15.12
C ASN A 67 22.04 -11.31 13.75
N HIS A 68 22.95 -12.26 13.59
CA HIS A 68 23.70 -12.46 12.34
C HIS A 68 22.79 -12.70 11.12
N PHE A 69 21.66 -13.41 11.31
CA PHE A 69 20.70 -13.63 10.23
C PHE A 69 20.02 -12.33 9.83
N ALA A 70 19.55 -11.53 10.79
CA ALA A 70 18.90 -10.24 10.51
C ALA A 70 19.83 -9.29 9.73
N VAL A 71 21.10 -9.19 10.16
CA VAL A 71 22.14 -8.39 9.46
C VAL A 71 22.37 -8.90 8.04
N THR A 72 22.41 -10.23 7.85
CA THR A 72 22.56 -10.84 6.52
C THR A 72 21.36 -10.56 5.63
N VAL A 73 20.14 -10.67 6.17
CA VAL A 73 18.90 -10.34 5.46
C VAL A 73 18.88 -8.87 5.04
N ASP A 74 19.24 -7.94 5.92
CA ASP A 74 19.33 -6.51 5.58
C ASP A 74 20.36 -6.25 4.48
N PHE A 75 21.52 -6.91 4.53
CA PHE A 75 22.52 -6.83 3.45
C PHE A 75 21.94 -7.31 2.11
N ILE A 76 21.22 -8.44 2.08
CA ILE A 76 20.59 -8.98 0.87
C ILE A 76 19.52 -8.01 0.35
N LEU A 77 18.67 -7.49 1.23
CA LEU A 77 17.58 -6.58 0.88
C LEU A 77 18.09 -5.25 0.32
N ARG A 78 19.13 -4.66 0.92
CA ARG A 78 19.78 -3.44 0.43
C ARG A 78 20.44 -3.66 -0.92
N ARG A 79 21.28 -4.71 -1.03
CA ARG A 79 21.98 -5.02 -2.28
C ARG A 79 21.03 -5.28 -3.45
N ALA A 80 19.86 -5.86 -3.17
CA ALA A 80 18.83 -6.04 -4.19
C ALA A 80 18.29 -4.70 -4.71
N ALA A 81 18.15 -3.71 -3.84
CA ALA A 81 17.65 -2.36 -4.17
C ALA A 81 18.70 -1.44 -4.83
N ASP A 82 20.00 -1.72 -4.69
CA ASP A 82 21.10 -0.81 -5.05
C ASP A 82 21.51 -0.80 -6.54
N ALA A 83 20.65 -1.25 -7.47
CA ALA A 83 20.89 -1.06 -8.90
C ALA A 83 20.59 0.40 -9.31
N VAL A 84 21.33 1.36 -8.75
CA VAL A 84 21.09 2.80 -8.92
C VAL A 84 22.38 3.51 -9.31
N THR A 85 22.28 4.40 -10.28
CA THR A 85 23.40 5.26 -10.71
C THR A 85 23.88 6.16 -9.54
N PRO A 86 25.19 6.20 -9.21
CA PRO A 86 25.72 6.87 -8.01
C PRO A 86 25.51 8.40 -7.90
N SER A 87 25.03 9.07 -8.95
CA SER A 87 24.96 10.53 -9.01
C SER A 87 23.57 11.13 -8.74
N ASP A 88 22.51 10.32 -8.65
CA ASP A 88 21.14 10.85 -8.47
C ASP A 88 20.70 10.81 -7.00
N ARG A 89 20.23 11.95 -6.50
CA ARG A 89 19.60 12.09 -5.17
C ARG A 89 18.16 11.54 -5.14
N HIS A 90 17.67 11.05 -6.27
CA HIS A 90 16.39 10.35 -6.39
C HIS A 90 16.60 8.99 -7.05
N ARG A 91 16.57 7.95 -6.23
CA ARG A 91 16.73 6.56 -6.63
C ARG A 91 15.39 5.97 -7.08
N ARG A 92 15.36 5.29 -8.22
CA ARG A 92 14.22 4.47 -8.65
C ARG A 92 14.58 3.01 -8.39
N ILE A 93 13.75 2.30 -7.64
CA ILE A 93 14.06 0.91 -7.28
C ILE A 93 13.22 -0.04 -8.13
N ASP A 94 13.92 -0.74 -9.04
CA ASP A 94 13.32 -1.71 -9.97
C ASP A 94 13.76 -3.15 -9.67
N ALA A 95 14.83 -3.33 -8.87
CA ALA A 95 15.39 -4.63 -8.52
C ALA A 95 15.05 -5.01 -7.08
N HIS A 96 14.46 -6.19 -6.90
CA HIS A 96 14.08 -6.71 -5.60
C HIS A 96 14.15 -8.24 -5.57
N ILE A 97 14.30 -8.78 -4.35
CA ILE A 97 14.23 -10.22 -4.13
C ILE A 97 12.84 -10.62 -3.64
N ALA A 98 12.23 -11.58 -4.35
CA ALA A 98 10.93 -12.12 -3.98
C ALA A 98 10.97 -13.02 -2.72
N SER A 99 12.17 -13.49 -2.32
CA SER A 99 12.35 -14.35 -1.15
C SER A 99 13.73 -14.16 -0.52
N ILE A 100 13.76 -14.02 0.81
CA ILE A 100 14.98 -14.02 1.62
C ILE A 100 15.53 -15.44 1.83
N CYS A 101 14.71 -16.47 1.64
CA CYS A 101 15.17 -17.86 1.62
C CYS A 101 15.77 -18.19 0.25
N THR A 102 17.08 -18.04 0.13
CA THR A 102 17.82 -18.13 -1.16
C THR A 102 18.03 -19.55 -1.68
N ARG A 103 17.79 -20.56 -0.85
CA ARG A 103 17.95 -21.99 -1.20
C ARG A 103 16.65 -22.65 -1.63
N ALA A 104 15.50 -22.13 -1.20
CA ALA A 104 14.20 -22.60 -1.65
C ALA A 104 13.92 -22.16 -3.08
N ASP A 105 13.24 -23.01 -3.85
CA ASP A 105 12.76 -22.65 -5.19
C ASP A 105 11.63 -21.62 -5.08
N ARG A 106 11.89 -20.42 -5.62
CA ARG A 106 10.96 -19.27 -5.57
C ARG A 106 9.74 -19.47 -6.45
N ASP A 107 9.78 -20.43 -7.36
CA ASP A 107 8.64 -20.84 -8.19
C ASP A 107 7.72 -21.84 -7.45
N VAL A 108 8.11 -22.28 -6.25
CA VAL A 108 7.31 -23.13 -5.37
C VAL A 108 6.87 -22.37 -4.12
N VAL A 109 7.77 -21.60 -3.52
CA VAL A 109 7.49 -20.90 -2.27
C VAL A 109 8.40 -19.70 -2.07
N CYS A 110 7.86 -18.62 -1.50
CA CYS A 110 8.64 -17.46 -1.10
C CYS A 110 8.59 -17.27 0.41
N VAL A 111 9.63 -16.65 0.95
CA VAL A 111 9.71 -16.28 2.37
C VAL A 111 10.12 -14.83 2.45
N GLN A 112 9.39 -14.04 3.22
CA GLN A 112 9.75 -12.66 3.56
C GLN A 112 9.70 -12.48 5.08
N PRO A 113 10.25 -11.38 5.61
CA PRO A 113 10.00 -11.00 6.99
C PRO A 113 8.51 -10.85 7.28
N LYS A 114 8.14 -11.10 8.53
CA LYS A 114 6.81 -10.90 9.09
C LYS A 114 6.83 -9.67 10.00
N SER A 115 5.75 -8.90 9.94
CA SER A 115 5.59 -7.71 10.76
C SER A 115 4.59 -7.87 11.88
N HIS A 116 3.61 -8.75 11.71
CA HIS A 116 2.54 -9.00 12.67
C HIS A 116 2.14 -10.47 12.58
N THR A 117 1.87 -11.07 13.73
CA THR A 117 1.26 -12.39 13.85
C THR A 117 -0.23 -12.21 14.01
N PRO A 118 -1.06 -12.63 13.03
CA PRO A 118 -2.51 -12.48 13.13
C PRO A 118 -3.07 -13.14 14.39
N GLU A 119 -4.00 -12.47 15.08
CA GLU A 119 -4.63 -13.00 16.30
C GLU A 119 -5.79 -13.96 16.04
N VAL A 120 -6.26 -13.99 14.80
CA VAL A 120 -7.45 -14.76 14.41
C VAL A 120 -7.10 -15.83 13.39
N GLY A 121 -7.76 -16.98 13.55
CA GLY A 121 -7.66 -18.11 12.63
C GLY A 121 -6.51 -19.05 12.96
N CYS A 122 -6.83 -20.34 13.09
CA CYS A 122 -5.83 -21.41 13.17
C CYS A 122 -5.34 -21.74 11.75
N THR A 123 -4.36 -20.97 11.26
CA THR A 123 -3.78 -21.13 9.92
C THR A 123 -2.25 -21.25 10.00
N PRO A 124 -1.57 -21.76 8.96
CA PRO A 124 -0.11 -21.78 8.94
C PRO A 124 0.55 -20.40 9.16
N ARG A 125 -0.17 -19.30 8.89
CA ARG A 125 0.31 -17.93 9.06
C ARG A 125 0.56 -17.53 10.51
N VAL A 126 -0.06 -18.22 11.48
CA VAL A 126 0.08 -17.95 12.91
C VAL A 126 1.08 -18.90 13.59
N LEU A 127 1.70 -19.81 12.83
CA LEU A 127 2.72 -20.72 13.36
C LEU A 127 4.08 -20.05 13.54
N ALA A 128 4.33 -18.95 12.83
CA ALA A 128 5.59 -18.21 12.81
C ALA A 128 5.33 -16.74 13.15
N HIS A 129 6.27 -16.10 13.87
CA HIS A 129 6.16 -14.68 14.26
C HIS A 129 7.22 -13.76 13.64
N ASN A 130 8.28 -14.30 13.03
CA ASN A 130 9.37 -13.53 12.38
C ASN A 130 9.38 -13.71 10.86
N LEU A 131 8.92 -14.86 10.36
CA LEU A 131 8.89 -15.17 8.93
C LEU A 131 7.47 -15.36 8.40
N ALA A 132 7.24 -14.84 7.20
CA ALA A 132 6.01 -15.03 6.44
C ALA A 132 6.25 -16.00 5.29
N LEU A 133 5.48 -17.09 5.26
CA LEU A 133 5.40 -17.98 4.11
C LEU A 133 4.46 -17.36 3.06
N LEU A 134 4.93 -17.32 1.81
CA LEU A 134 4.27 -16.61 0.72
C LEU A 134 4.12 -17.53 -0.51
N PRO A 135 3.13 -17.25 -1.37
CA PRO A 135 2.95 -17.98 -2.63
C PRO A 135 4.18 -17.86 -3.54
N PRO A 136 4.28 -18.70 -4.58
CA PRO A 136 5.28 -18.59 -5.61
C PRO A 136 5.38 -17.17 -6.21
N ARG A 137 6.58 -16.78 -6.63
CA ARG A 137 6.81 -15.48 -7.29
C ARG A 137 6.01 -15.28 -8.59
N GLY A 138 5.50 -16.38 -9.18
CA GLY A 138 4.63 -16.35 -10.35
C GLY A 138 3.21 -15.87 -10.06
N GLU A 139 2.73 -16.06 -8.83
CA GLU A 139 1.39 -15.65 -8.40
C GLU A 139 1.39 -14.22 -7.86
N MET A 140 2.31 -13.93 -6.95
CA MET A 140 2.53 -12.61 -6.36
C MET A 140 3.98 -12.49 -5.93
N ARG A 141 4.65 -11.40 -6.32
CA ARG A 141 5.96 -11.07 -5.78
C ARG A 141 5.80 -10.08 -4.65
N VAL A 142 6.54 -10.33 -3.57
CA VAL A 142 6.55 -9.47 -2.41
C VAL A 142 7.96 -8.96 -2.23
N HIS A 143 8.07 -7.65 -2.04
CA HIS A 143 9.34 -6.97 -1.88
C HIS A 143 9.36 -6.23 -0.56
N TRP A 144 10.28 -6.62 0.32
CA TRP A 144 10.54 -5.92 1.56
C TRP A 144 11.49 -4.75 1.33
N GLN A 145 11.07 -3.55 1.71
CA GLN A 145 11.80 -2.32 1.47
C GLN A 145 12.08 -1.61 2.77
N ARG A 146 13.35 -1.25 2.93
CA ARG A 146 13.84 -0.58 4.12
C ARG A 146 14.82 0.52 3.70
N PRO A 147 14.56 1.77 4.09
CA PRO A 147 15.57 2.82 3.98
C PRO A 147 16.83 2.45 4.78
N PRO A 148 18.04 2.81 4.32
CA PRO A 148 19.29 2.49 5.02
C PRO A 148 19.51 3.27 6.33
N CYS A 149 18.54 4.10 6.75
CA CYS A 149 18.60 4.91 7.96
C CYS A 149 18.08 4.18 9.20
N ARG A 150 18.33 4.77 10.37
CA ARG A 150 17.71 4.34 11.63
C ARG A 150 16.28 4.88 11.69
N PRO A 151 15.26 4.02 11.66
CA PRO A 151 13.88 4.48 11.75
C PRO A 151 13.57 5.04 13.15
N LEU A 152 12.64 5.98 13.21
CA LEU A 152 12.11 6.50 14.46
C LEU A 152 11.20 5.44 15.13
N PRO A 153 11.21 5.34 16.46
CA PRO A 153 10.21 4.57 17.20
C PRO A 153 8.78 5.09 17.00
N GLU A 154 7.82 4.19 17.01
CA GLU A 154 6.41 4.47 16.75
C GLU A 154 5.77 5.39 17.78
N ALA A 155 6.06 5.14 19.05
CA ALA A 155 5.49 5.89 20.18
C ALA A 155 6.10 7.29 20.35
N GLN A 156 7.22 7.60 19.66
CA GLN A 156 7.95 8.85 19.89
C GLN A 156 7.16 10.08 19.41
N VAL A 157 6.58 10.02 18.20
CA VAL A 157 5.86 11.15 17.58
C VAL A 157 4.73 10.63 16.71
N ASP A 158 3.53 11.20 16.80
CA ASP A 158 2.42 10.88 15.89
C ASP A 158 2.80 11.06 14.42
N LEU A 159 2.46 10.09 13.57
CA LEU A 159 2.61 10.22 12.12
C LEU A 159 1.49 11.11 11.57
N LYS A 160 1.86 12.20 10.89
CA LYS A 160 0.93 13.24 10.45
C LYS A 160 0.85 13.23 8.93
N LEU A 161 -0.31 12.83 8.42
CA LEU A 161 -0.54 12.59 7.00
C LEU A 161 -1.31 13.76 6.41
N LEU A 162 -0.71 14.49 5.45
CA LEU A 162 -1.40 15.48 4.63
C LEU A 162 -2.07 14.79 3.45
N LEU A 163 -3.39 14.64 3.52
CA LEU A 163 -4.21 14.03 2.49
C LEU A 163 -4.73 15.10 1.53
N ILE A 164 -4.31 15.06 0.27
CA ILE A 164 -4.68 16.01 -0.79
C ILE A 164 -5.65 15.30 -1.77
N PRO A 165 -6.97 15.52 -1.67
CA PRO A 165 -7.99 14.78 -2.43
C PRO A 165 -8.12 15.29 -3.88
N TYR A 166 -6.99 15.44 -4.54
CA TYR A 166 -6.88 15.85 -5.94
C TYR A 166 -7.03 14.64 -6.87
N PRO A 167 -7.69 14.75 -8.03
CA PRO A 167 -8.29 15.96 -8.59
C PRO A 167 -9.59 16.38 -7.92
N TYR A 168 -9.90 17.68 -8.01
CA TYR A 168 -11.16 18.25 -7.52
C TYR A 168 -12.31 18.14 -8.52
N GLU A 169 -11.97 18.01 -9.80
CA GLU A 169 -12.91 17.90 -10.93
C GLU A 169 -12.30 16.91 -11.94
N ILE A 170 -13.14 16.03 -12.48
CA ILE A 170 -12.79 15.17 -13.62
C ILE A 170 -13.86 15.44 -14.68
N PRO A 171 -13.48 15.93 -15.87
CA PRO A 171 -14.42 16.16 -16.97
C PRO A 171 -14.95 14.83 -17.52
N ASP A 172 -16.15 14.83 -18.09
CA ASP A 172 -16.74 13.62 -18.70
C ASP A 172 -15.89 13.15 -19.88
N GLU A 173 -15.31 14.10 -20.59
CA GLU A 173 -14.37 13.93 -21.70
C GLU A 173 -13.16 13.08 -21.32
N ALA A 174 -12.81 12.97 -20.03
CA ALA A 174 -11.71 12.11 -19.59
C ALA A 174 -12.01 10.62 -19.73
N PHE A 175 -13.29 10.22 -19.83
CA PHE A 175 -13.69 8.84 -20.00
C PHE A 175 -13.92 8.54 -21.48
N GLN A 176 -13.05 7.72 -22.08
CA GLN A 176 -13.17 7.28 -23.47
C GLN A 176 -13.80 5.90 -23.54
N ALA A 177 -14.79 5.74 -24.40
CA ALA A 177 -15.52 4.49 -24.60
C ALA A 177 -14.99 3.72 -25.81
N GLU A 178 -14.78 2.42 -25.66
CA GLU A 178 -14.42 1.51 -26.73
C GLU A 178 -15.27 0.22 -26.64
N PRO A 179 -16.48 0.23 -27.25
CA PRO A 179 -17.34 -0.95 -27.29
C PRO A 179 -16.64 -2.14 -27.96
N VAL A 180 -16.74 -3.34 -27.37
CA VAL A 180 -16.18 -4.57 -27.94
C VAL A 180 -17.29 -5.44 -28.55
N SER A 181 -18.42 -5.56 -27.86
CA SER A 181 -19.57 -6.32 -28.39
C SER A 181 -20.12 -5.69 -29.67
N THR A 182 -20.47 -6.56 -30.62
CA THR A 182 -21.03 -6.16 -31.92
C THR A 182 -22.49 -5.70 -31.79
N PRO A 183 -23.01 -4.90 -32.74
CA PRO A 183 -24.42 -4.48 -32.74
C PRO A 183 -25.42 -5.66 -32.69
N ALA A 184 -25.09 -6.79 -33.32
CA ALA A 184 -25.92 -7.99 -33.29
C ALA A 184 -25.97 -8.65 -31.90
N GLU A 185 -24.85 -8.62 -31.16
CA GLU A 185 -24.78 -9.13 -29.79
C GLU A 185 -25.56 -8.23 -28.82
N VAL A 186 -25.53 -6.91 -29.04
CA VAL A 186 -26.30 -5.95 -28.25
C VAL A 186 -27.81 -6.14 -28.43
N ALA A 187 -28.26 -6.43 -29.66
CA ALA A 187 -29.67 -6.69 -29.94
C ALA A 187 -30.19 -8.01 -29.35
N ASN A 188 -29.30 -8.96 -29.04
CA ASN A 188 -29.66 -10.28 -28.60
C ASN A 188 -29.82 -10.38 -27.07
N LYS A 189 -31.06 -10.21 -26.59
CA LYS A 189 -31.40 -10.24 -25.16
C LYS A 189 -31.29 -11.61 -24.48
N THR A 190 -31.03 -12.70 -25.21
CA THR A 190 -30.88 -14.05 -24.63
C THR A 190 -29.43 -14.42 -24.32
N ARG A 191 -28.47 -13.52 -24.62
CA ARG A 191 -27.04 -13.72 -24.36
C ARG A 191 -26.53 -12.89 -23.18
N ALA A 192 -25.26 -13.13 -22.82
CA ALA A 192 -24.53 -12.34 -21.83
C ALA A 192 -24.58 -10.85 -22.16
N LYS A 193 -24.59 -10.00 -21.13
CA LYS A 193 -24.67 -8.55 -21.28
C LYS A 193 -23.50 -8.04 -22.15
N PRO A 194 -23.74 -7.13 -23.12
CA PRO A 194 -22.69 -6.52 -23.92
C PRO A 194 -21.60 -5.90 -23.04
N TRP A 195 -20.37 -5.87 -23.54
CA TRP A 195 -19.23 -5.34 -22.79
C TRP A 195 -18.28 -4.54 -23.68
N GLY A 196 -17.50 -3.68 -23.04
CA GLY A 196 -16.54 -2.80 -23.69
C GLY A 196 -15.46 -2.31 -22.73
N TRP A 197 -14.50 -1.60 -23.30
CA TRP A 197 -13.39 -0.98 -22.61
C TRP A 197 -13.68 0.50 -22.34
N PHE A 198 -13.22 1.02 -21.20
CA PHE A 198 -13.07 2.46 -21.02
C PHE A 198 -11.63 2.79 -20.64
N SER A 199 -11.10 3.91 -21.15
CA SER A 199 -9.82 4.46 -20.72
C SER A 199 -10.00 5.83 -20.07
N LEU A 200 -9.02 6.21 -19.25
CA LEU A 200 -8.97 7.51 -18.60
C LEU A 200 -7.87 8.35 -19.23
N ASP A 201 -8.26 9.46 -19.85
CA ASP A 201 -7.33 10.50 -20.27
C ASP A 201 -7.17 11.51 -19.13
N GLN A 202 -5.97 11.53 -18.55
CA GLN A 202 -5.65 12.35 -17.38
C GLN A 202 -5.47 13.83 -17.74
N THR A 203 -6.56 14.48 -18.11
CA THR A 203 -6.57 15.87 -18.59
C THR A 203 -6.50 16.90 -17.48
N TRP A 204 -6.63 16.53 -16.20
CA TRP A 204 -6.69 17.49 -15.10
C TRP A 204 -5.33 18.01 -14.62
N LEU A 205 -4.22 17.39 -15.03
CA LEU A 205 -2.87 17.78 -14.62
C LEU A 205 -2.35 18.99 -15.40
N PRO A 206 -1.48 19.82 -14.79
CA PRO A 206 -0.79 20.87 -15.52
C PRO A 206 0.32 20.29 -16.41
N SER A 207 0.56 20.95 -17.54
CA SER A 207 1.69 20.63 -18.43
C SER A 207 3.05 20.88 -17.76
N ASP A 208 3.10 21.81 -16.80
CA ASP A 208 4.30 22.13 -16.02
C ASP A 208 4.20 21.55 -14.60
N PRO A 209 5.00 20.52 -14.26
CA PRO A 209 5.08 19.92 -12.92
C PRO A 209 5.37 20.91 -11.79
N ALA A 210 6.08 22.02 -12.06
CA ALA A 210 6.40 23.01 -11.03
C ALA A 210 5.15 23.67 -10.45
N LYS A 211 4.06 23.76 -11.22
CA LYS A 211 2.78 24.28 -10.74
C LYS A 211 2.16 23.35 -9.68
N MET A 212 2.30 22.03 -9.83
CA MET A 212 1.90 21.07 -8.79
C MET A 212 2.77 21.17 -7.54
N VAL A 213 4.08 21.36 -7.70
CA VAL A 213 5.00 21.57 -6.56
C VAL A 213 4.60 22.81 -5.76
N GLN A 214 4.35 23.96 -6.42
CA GLN A 214 3.91 25.20 -5.77
C GLN A 214 2.57 25.01 -5.02
N TYR A 215 1.67 24.21 -5.59
CA TYR A 215 0.39 23.90 -4.95
C TYR A 215 0.58 23.07 -3.67
N VAL A 216 1.42 22.04 -3.71
CA VAL A 216 1.75 21.21 -2.53
C VAL A 216 2.45 22.03 -1.46
N GLU A 217 3.43 22.85 -1.82
CA GLU A 217 4.13 23.75 -0.92
C GLU A 217 3.16 24.66 -0.16
N ALA A 218 2.22 25.28 -0.89
CA ALA A 218 1.22 26.15 -0.29
C ALA A 218 0.32 25.39 0.71
N LEU A 219 -0.02 24.13 0.43
CA LEU A 219 -0.81 23.30 1.35
C LEU A 219 0.00 22.90 2.59
N ILE A 220 1.27 22.51 2.43
CA ILE A 220 2.16 22.20 3.56
C ILE A 220 2.33 23.44 4.44
N ALA A 221 2.54 24.62 3.85
CA ALA A 221 2.67 25.86 4.60
C ALA A 221 1.39 26.19 5.42
N GLN A 222 0.20 25.95 4.88
CA GLN A 222 -1.05 26.13 5.64
C GLN A 222 -1.26 25.03 6.70
N ALA A 223 -0.85 23.80 6.40
CA ALA A 223 -0.90 22.70 7.36
C ALA A 223 0.04 22.96 8.55
N LYS A 224 1.26 23.44 8.29
CA LYS A 224 2.27 23.77 9.30
C LYS A 224 1.87 24.90 10.26
N LYS A 225 0.85 25.70 9.91
CA LYS A 225 0.23 26.67 10.84
C LYS A 225 -0.68 26.02 11.89
N LYS A 226 -1.15 24.80 11.63
CA LYS A 226 -2.09 24.06 12.49
C LYS A 226 -1.44 22.89 13.22
N THR A 227 -0.34 22.39 12.68
CA THR A 227 0.47 21.32 13.26
C THR A 227 1.95 21.61 13.02
N THR A 228 2.82 21.25 13.96
CA THR A 228 4.26 21.52 13.86
C THR A 228 4.98 20.76 12.74
N HIS A 229 4.53 19.55 12.41
CA HIS A 229 5.18 18.66 11.46
C HIS A 229 4.19 18.01 10.50
N ILE A 230 4.68 17.67 9.31
CA ILE A 230 4.01 16.80 8.34
C ILE A 230 4.98 15.69 7.97
N HIS A 231 4.59 14.45 8.25
CA HIS A 231 5.45 13.28 8.04
C HIS A 231 5.15 12.58 6.71
N ALA A 232 3.96 12.78 6.15
CA ALA A 232 3.59 12.20 4.87
C ALA A 232 2.75 13.14 4.02
N VAL A 233 2.92 13.04 2.71
CA VAL A 233 2.03 13.68 1.73
C VAL A 233 1.39 12.58 0.90
N MET A 234 0.06 12.64 0.73
CA MET A 234 -0.69 11.57 0.07
C MET A 234 -1.68 12.09 -0.96
N PHE A 235 -1.76 11.35 -2.08
CA PHE A 235 -2.70 11.58 -3.17
C PHE A 235 -3.46 10.29 -3.54
N PRO A 236 -4.73 10.39 -3.97
CA PRO A 236 -5.55 9.23 -4.30
C PRO A 236 -5.18 8.61 -5.67
N GLU A 237 -5.92 7.58 -6.08
CA GLU A 237 -5.76 6.89 -7.37
C GLU A 237 -5.82 7.88 -8.54
N TYR A 238 -4.92 7.70 -9.53
CA TYR A 238 -4.85 8.56 -10.73
C TYR A 238 -4.73 10.06 -10.45
N ALA A 239 -4.21 10.46 -9.29
CA ALA A 239 -4.04 11.86 -8.96
C ALA A 239 -2.90 12.52 -9.75
N LEU A 240 -1.80 11.80 -9.98
CA LEU A 240 -0.58 12.34 -10.59
C LEU A 240 -0.16 11.55 -11.84
N ASN A 241 0.83 12.05 -12.56
CA ASN A 241 1.65 11.30 -13.52
C ASN A 241 3.09 11.23 -12.98
N TRP A 242 4.01 10.54 -13.67
CA TRP A 242 5.39 10.41 -13.20
C TRP A 242 6.08 11.77 -13.06
N ALA A 243 5.93 12.66 -14.05
CA ALA A 243 6.58 13.96 -14.05
C ALA A 243 6.19 14.84 -12.84
N CYS A 244 4.89 14.91 -12.53
CA CYS A 244 4.41 15.64 -11.34
C CYS A 244 4.87 14.98 -10.05
N TYR A 245 4.81 13.65 -9.98
CA TYR A 245 5.25 12.90 -8.81
C TYR A 245 6.73 13.12 -8.51
N GLU A 246 7.59 12.96 -9.52
CA GLU A 246 9.04 13.12 -9.39
C GLU A 246 9.41 14.54 -8.96
N ALA A 247 8.76 15.56 -9.54
CA ALA A 247 8.96 16.95 -9.15
C ALA A 247 8.58 17.21 -7.68
N ILE A 248 7.44 16.67 -7.22
CA ILE A 248 7.01 16.78 -5.81
C ILE A 248 7.99 16.03 -4.90
N ALA A 249 8.38 14.80 -5.25
CA ALA A 249 9.30 14.00 -4.45
C ALA A 249 10.67 14.70 -4.29
N ASN A 250 11.22 15.25 -5.37
CA ASN A 250 12.47 16.02 -5.34
C ASN A 250 12.34 17.26 -4.45
N HIS A 251 11.24 18.00 -4.57
CA HIS A 251 10.99 19.18 -3.74
C HIS A 251 10.83 18.83 -2.25
N LEU A 252 10.09 17.77 -1.92
CA LEU A 252 9.93 17.31 -0.53
C LEU A 252 11.27 16.85 0.05
N ARG A 253 12.08 16.10 -0.72
CA ARG A 253 13.44 15.71 -0.34
C ARG A 253 14.31 16.92 -0.03
N ASP A 254 14.24 17.98 -0.84
CA ASP A 254 15.16 19.12 -0.73
C ASP A 254 14.76 20.13 0.35
N PHE A 255 13.45 20.32 0.58
CA PHE A 255 12.95 21.44 1.39
C PHE A 255 12.13 21.04 2.62
N HIS A 256 11.74 19.76 2.77
CA HIS A 256 10.91 19.28 3.88
C HIS A 256 11.56 18.08 4.59
N PRO A 257 12.55 18.32 5.48
CA PRO A 257 13.26 17.25 6.18
C PRO A 257 12.37 16.46 7.15
N ASP A 258 11.22 17.01 7.55
CA ASP A 258 10.24 16.34 8.40
C ASP A 258 9.36 15.33 7.64
N VAL A 259 9.31 15.40 6.30
CA VAL A 259 8.52 14.46 5.49
C VAL A 259 9.30 13.15 5.32
N GLU A 260 8.75 12.07 5.84
CA GLU A 260 9.32 10.71 5.81
C GLU A 260 9.00 9.99 4.48
N PHE A 261 7.81 10.21 3.92
CA PHE A 261 7.41 9.58 2.65
C PHE A 261 6.35 10.35 1.85
N LEU A 262 6.31 10.08 0.55
CA LEU A 262 5.26 10.51 -0.39
C LEU A 262 4.56 9.25 -0.93
N LEU A 263 3.23 9.30 -1.06
CA LEU A 263 2.42 8.23 -1.65
C LEU A 263 1.36 8.81 -2.60
N ALA A 264 1.27 8.29 -3.83
CA ALA A 264 0.29 8.78 -4.80
C ALA A 264 -0.18 7.70 -5.76
N GLY A 265 -1.43 7.81 -6.22
CA GLY A 265 -1.88 7.12 -7.42
C GLY A 265 -1.41 7.85 -8.67
N SER A 266 -0.90 7.12 -9.63
CA SER A 266 -0.26 7.65 -10.83
C SER A 266 -0.75 6.96 -12.11
N SER A 267 -0.85 7.72 -13.19
CA SER A 267 -1.10 7.19 -14.54
C SER A 267 0.14 6.57 -15.20
N GLU A 268 1.31 6.72 -14.58
CA GLU A 268 2.60 6.24 -15.07
C GLU A 268 3.46 5.69 -13.93
N ASN A 269 4.26 4.67 -14.21
CA ASN A 269 5.24 4.14 -13.26
C ASN A 269 6.56 4.95 -13.29
N CYS A 270 7.53 4.61 -12.43
CA CYS A 270 8.83 5.30 -12.37
C CYS A 270 9.74 5.06 -13.59
N ALA A 271 9.35 4.18 -14.51
CA ALA A 271 10.00 3.95 -15.80
C ALA A 271 9.24 4.62 -16.97
N GLY A 272 8.19 5.41 -16.70
CA GLY A 272 7.38 6.08 -17.73
C GLY A 272 6.38 5.18 -18.47
N ILE A 273 6.13 3.96 -17.98
CA ILE A 273 5.11 3.06 -18.52
C ILE A 273 3.74 3.54 -18.07
N LYS A 274 2.82 3.72 -19.03
CA LYS A 274 1.42 4.10 -18.76
C LYS A 274 0.61 2.96 -18.15
N GLY A 275 -0.29 3.30 -17.23
CA GLY A 275 -1.14 2.34 -16.53
C GLY A 275 -1.80 2.97 -15.31
N ASN A 276 -2.07 2.16 -14.30
CA ASN A 276 -2.60 2.62 -13.02
C ASN A 276 -1.67 2.09 -11.93
N PHE A 277 -0.91 3.00 -11.32
CA PHE A 277 0.17 2.65 -10.41
C PHE A 277 0.00 3.36 -9.07
N SER A 278 0.55 2.76 -8.03
CA SER A 278 0.88 3.44 -6.79
C SER A 278 2.37 3.75 -6.81
N LEU A 279 2.72 5.00 -6.55
CA LEU A 279 4.09 5.47 -6.43
C LEU A 279 4.36 5.82 -4.97
N SER A 280 5.47 5.35 -4.44
CA SER A 280 5.86 5.64 -3.07
C SER A 280 7.35 5.93 -2.95
N SER A 281 7.68 7.09 -2.38
CA SER A 281 9.03 7.55 -2.10
C SER A 281 9.28 7.56 -0.61
N HIS A 282 10.39 6.97 -0.17
CA HIS A 282 10.92 7.21 1.16
C HIS A 282 12.04 8.23 1.10
N PHE A 283 12.09 9.11 2.09
CA PHE A 283 13.16 10.08 2.25
C PHE A 283 14.06 9.68 3.41
N PHE A 284 15.37 9.64 3.18
CA PHE A 284 16.34 9.24 4.18
C PHE A 284 17.67 9.92 3.93
N ASP A 285 18.48 10.01 4.99
CA ASP A 285 19.82 10.56 4.92
C ASP A 285 20.85 9.42 4.81
N GLU A 286 21.83 9.60 3.93
CA GLU A 286 22.96 8.70 3.74
C GLU A 286 24.26 9.51 3.77
N LYS A 287 25.34 8.92 4.29
CA LYS A 287 26.66 9.55 4.23
C LYS A 287 27.18 9.51 2.81
N GLY A 288 27.43 10.68 2.23
CA GLY A 288 28.08 10.84 0.94
C GLY A 288 29.56 10.43 0.96
N PRO A 289 30.22 10.38 -0.21
CA PRO A 289 31.65 10.01 -0.32
C PRO A 289 32.57 10.87 0.56
N ASP A 290 32.23 12.15 0.72
CA ASP A 290 33.01 13.13 1.50
C ASP A 290 32.61 13.19 2.99
N GLY A 291 31.71 12.30 3.43
CA GLY A 291 31.24 12.21 4.82
C GLY A 291 30.08 13.15 5.17
N GLU A 292 29.66 14.04 4.26
CA GLU A 292 28.46 14.87 4.43
C GLU A 292 27.17 14.04 4.41
N GLN A 293 26.17 14.43 5.19
CA GLN A 293 24.85 13.81 5.15
C GLN A 293 24.08 14.33 3.94
N VAL A 294 23.72 13.43 3.03
CA VAL A 294 22.93 13.76 1.85
C VAL A 294 21.56 13.13 1.99
N ARG A 295 20.52 13.96 1.89
CA ARG A 295 19.14 13.49 1.85
C ARG A 295 18.79 12.97 0.46
N LEU A 296 18.30 11.75 0.42
CA LEU A 296 17.95 10.98 -0.76
C LEU A 296 16.45 10.66 -0.76
N ALA A 297 15.90 10.44 -1.95
CA ALA A 297 14.60 9.83 -2.15
C ALA A 297 14.79 8.45 -2.79
N ALA A 298 14.03 7.44 -2.37
CA ALA A 298 13.95 6.18 -3.08
C ALA A 298 12.50 5.80 -3.39
N THR A 299 12.20 5.67 -4.67
CA THR A 299 10.84 5.54 -5.20
C THR A 299 10.62 4.19 -5.84
N THR A 300 9.46 3.61 -5.54
CA THR A 300 8.97 2.40 -6.20
C THR A 300 7.58 2.58 -6.77
N SER A 301 7.25 1.71 -7.73
CA SER A 301 5.97 1.68 -8.40
C SER A 301 5.36 0.29 -8.35
N SER A 302 4.07 0.20 -8.00
CA SER A 302 3.28 -1.04 -8.04
C SER A 302 2.04 -0.82 -8.88
N GLY A 303 1.81 -1.72 -9.85
CA GLY A 303 0.66 -1.67 -10.73
C GLY A 303 -0.60 -2.19 -10.03
N LYS A 304 -1.75 -1.64 -10.42
CA LYS A 304 -3.06 -2.14 -10.00
C LYS A 304 -3.28 -3.57 -10.50
N HIS A 305 -3.80 -4.45 -9.64
CA HIS A 305 -3.93 -5.87 -9.94
C HIS A 305 -5.30 -6.25 -10.52
N HIS A 306 -6.33 -5.45 -10.24
CA HIS A 306 -7.70 -5.68 -10.70
C HIS A 306 -8.25 -4.49 -11.48
N ARG A 307 -8.81 -4.76 -12.65
CA ARG A 307 -9.50 -3.74 -13.45
C ARG A 307 -10.77 -3.29 -12.74
N TRP A 308 -11.01 -1.98 -12.76
CA TRP A 308 -12.30 -1.45 -12.35
C TRP A 308 -13.36 -1.82 -13.40
N ARG A 309 -14.49 -2.37 -12.91
CA ARG A 309 -15.69 -2.57 -13.71
C ARG A 309 -16.75 -1.55 -13.34
N LEU A 310 -17.21 -0.79 -14.32
CA LEU A 310 -18.32 0.15 -14.19
C LEU A 310 -19.64 -0.51 -14.58
N ASP A 311 -20.60 -0.51 -13.66
CA ASP A 311 -21.98 -0.93 -13.92
C ASP A 311 -22.92 0.28 -14.11
N ARG A 312 -24.18 0.00 -14.48
CA ARG A 312 -25.20 1.03 -14.69
C ARG A 312 -25.36 1.93 -13.45
N HIS A 313 -25.29 1.38 -12.25
CA HIS A 313 -25.47 2.17 -11.03
C HIS A 313 -24.33 3.15 -10.81
N GLN A 314 -23.08 2.71 -11.03
CA GLN A 314 -21.90 3.58 -10.97
C GLN A 314 -21.90 4.62 -12.09
N LEU A 315 -22.28 4.25 -13.32
CA LEU A 315 -22.41 5.22 -14.41
C LEU A 315 -23.43 6.31 -14.08
N ASN A 316 -24.58 5.94 -13.52
CA ASN A 316 -25.56 6.90 -13.03
C ASN A 316 -24.95 7.78 -11.93
N ARG A 317 -24.40 7.17 -10.88
CA ARG A 317 -23.84 7.87 -9.71
C ARG A 317 -22.76 8.88 -10.09
N TYR A 318 -21.90 8.52 -11.04
CA TYR A 318 -20.81 9.38 -11.48
C TYR A 318 -21.19 10.27 -12.66
N ALA A 319 -22.46 10.30 -13.08
CA ALA A 319 -22.93 11.09 -14.21
C ALA A 319 -22.18 10.79 -15.53
N LEU A 320 -21.85 9.53 -15.79
CA LEU A 320 -21.07 9.09 -16.96
C LEU A 320 -21.92 8.58 -18.14
N LEU A 321 -23.24 8.70 -18.06
CA LEU A 321 -24.17 8.13 -19.05
C LEU A 321 -24.06 8.74 -20.45
N GLU A 322 -23.56 9.98 -20.56
CA GLU A 322 -23.36 10.65 -21.84
C GLU A 322 -22.13 10.11 -22.59
N ARG A 323 -21.20 9.48 -21.86
CA ARG A 323 -19.94 8.94 -22.41
C ARG A 323 -19.93 7.43 -22.52
N LEU A 324 -20.56 6.75 -21.56
CA LEU A 324 -20.55 5.31 -21.43
C LEU A 324 -21.99 4.79 -21.45
N ASP A 325 -22.33 4.04 -22.50
CA ASP A 325 -23.68 3.47 -22.66
C ASP A 325 -24.00 2.50 -21.50
N PRO A 326 -25.08 2.73 -20.71
CA PRO A 326 -25.46 1.88 -19.58
C PRO A 326 -25.86 0.44 -19.94
N ASN A 327 -26.06 0.16 -21.22
CA ASN A 327 -26.36 -1.18 -21.73
C ASN A 327 -25.13 -2.08 -21.79
N TYR A 328 -23.92 -1.51 -21.66
CA TYR A 328 -22.68 -2.26 -21.60
C TYR A 328 -22.23 -2.53 -20.16
N MET A 329 -21.34 -3.50 -19.99
CA MET A 329 -20.43 -3.62 -18.85
C MET A 329 -19.08 -3.05 -19.27
N TRP A 330 -18.64 -1.98 -18.61
CA TRP A 330 -17.41 -1.30 -18.97
C TRP A 330 -16.27 -1.75 -18.07
N TRP A 331 -15.16 -2.16 -18.67
CA TRP A 331 -13.94 -2.54 -17.97
C TRP A 331 -12.83 -1.53 -18.23
N GLU A 332 -12.05 -1.23 -17.21
CA GLU A 332 -10.89 -0.35 -17.32
C GLU A 332 -9.85 -0.94 -18.27
N LYS A 333 -9.50 -0.20 -19.32
CA LYS A 333 -8.52 -0.58 -20.32
C LYS A 333 -7.11 -0.27 -19.80
N MET A 334 -6.55 -1.23 -19.09
CA MET A 334 -5.17 -1.21 -18.66
C MET A 334 -4.52 -2.59 -18.80
N ALA A 335 -3.19 -2.59 -18.98
CA ALA A 335 -2.39 -3.79 -18.85
C ALA A 335 -2.30 -4.19 -17.37
N ILE A 336 -2.56 -5.47 -17.07
CA ILE A 336 -2.23 -6.04 -15.77
C ILE A 336 -0.79 -6.54 -15.88
N THR A 337 0.11 -5.87 -15.19
CA THR A 337 1.53 -6.24 -15.17
C THR A 337 1.75 -7.43 -14.26
N GLN A 338 3.02 -7.81 -14.09
CA GLN A 338 3.41 -8.65 -12.97
C GLN A 338 2.79 -8.10 -11.67
N ARG A 339 2.31 -9.02 -10.84
CA ARG A 339 1.70 -8.73 -9.55
C ARG A 339 2.82 -8.58 -8.52
N ASP A 340 2.92 -7.38 -7.97
CA ASP A 340 3.99 -6.96 -7.06
C ASP A 340 3.41 -6.15 -5.89
N ILE A 341 3.65 -6.62 -4.67
CA ILE A 341 3.35 -5.89 -3.43
C ILE A 341 4.66 -5.45 -2.79
N TYR A 342 4.71 -4.16 -2.45
CA TYR A 342 5.82 -3.59 -1.69
C TYR A 342 5.41 -3.42 -0.23
N VAL A 343 6.23 -3.94 0.65
CA VAL A 343 6.11 -3.78 2.10
C VAL A 343 7.22 -2.84 2.53
N LYS A 344 6.84 -1.70 3.08
CA LYS A 344 7.71 -0.55 3.28
C LYS A 344 7.85 -0.26 4.76
N VAL A 345 9.07 -0.40 5.27
CA VAL A 345 9.41 -0.02 6.64
C VAL A 345 9.31 1.50 6.76
N ILE A 346 8.50 1.96 7.71
CA ILE A 346 8.25 3.38 7.97
C ILE A 346 8.75 3.80 9.35
N ARG A 347 8.85 2.86 10.29
CA ARG A 347 9.33 3.05 11.67
C ARG A 347 10.00 1.76 12.19
N SER A 348 10.41 1.74 13.46
CA SER A 348 11.23 0.66 14.03
C SER A 348 10.62 -0.73 13.89
N ALA A 349 9.30 -0.86 14.03
CA ALA A 349 8.55 -2.11 14.00
C ALA A 349 7.32 -2.06 13.06
N SER A 350 7.17 -0.99 12.27
CA SER A 350 6.02 -0.79 11.40
C SER A 350 6.36 -0.87 9.93
N VAL A 351 5.50 -1.56 9.20
CA VAL A 351 5.44 -1.49 7.75
C VAL A 351 4.09 -1.01 7.26
N PHE A 352 4.10 -0.37 6.09
CA PHE A 352 2.90 -0.17 5.31
C PHE A 352 2.97 -0.85 3.95
N THR A 353 1.81 -1.10 3.38
CA THR A 353 1.65 -1.41 1.96
C THR A 353 0.56 -0.56 1.34
N THR A 354 0.46 -0.57 0.01
CA THR A 354 -0.53 0.19 -0.75
C THR A 354 -1.37 -0.72 -1.64
N LEU A 355 -2.68 -0.51 -1.63
CA LEU A 355 -3.64 -1.12 -2.56
C LEU A 355 -4.31 -0.05 -3.40
N ILE A 356 -4.77 -0.42 -4.59
CA ILE A 356 -5.47 0.50 -5.50
C ILE A 356 -6.88 -0.03 -5.77
N CYS A 357 -7.89 0.71 -5.30
CA CYS A 357 -9.29 0.51 -5.65
C CYS A 357 -9.78 -0.94 -5.50
N GLU A 358 -10.06 -1.58 -6.64
CA GLU A 358 -10.59 -2.94 -6.71
C GLU A 358 -9.67 -3.97 -6.02
N ASP A 359 -8.39 -3.67 -5.83
CA ASP A 359 -7.45 -4.51 -5.08
C ASP A 359 -7.83 -4.68 -3.60
N LEU A 360 -8.57 -3.74 -3.02
CA LEU A 360 -9.16 -3.90 -1.68
C LEU A 360 -10.40 -4.82 -1.71
N ALA A 361 -11.16 -4.82 -2.80
CA ALA A 361 -12.41 -5.57 -2.91
C ALA A 361 -12.20 -7.05 -3.28
N ARG A 362 -11.00 -7.41 -3.71
CA ARG A 362 -10.65 -8.74 -4.23
C ARG A 362 -9.58 -9.36 -3.35
N SER A 363 -9.94 -10.47 -2.71
CA SER A 363 -9.02 -11.20 -1.83
C SER A 363 -7.77 -11.65 -2.56
N ASP A 364 -7.93 -12.31 -3.71
CA ASP A 364 -6.80 -12.84 -4.46
C ASP A 364 -6.32 -11.79 -5.45
N PRO A 365 -5.01 -11.62 -5.66
CA PRO A 365 -3.90 -12.31 -4.98
C PRO A 365 -3.40 -11.59 -3.71
N CYS A 366 -3.92 -10.40 -3.40
CA CYS A 366 -3.24 -9.48 -2.47
C CYS A 366 -3.44 -9.87 -1.00
N HIS A 367 -4.67 -10.19 -0.59
CA HIS A 367 -5.02 -10.34 0.83
C HIS A 367 -4.33 -11.53 1.48
N GLU A 368 -4.06 -12.62 0.75
CA GLU A 368 -3.31 -13.75 1.30
C GLU A 368 -1.92 -13.32 1.74
N VAL A 369 -1.20 -12.59 0.88
CA VAL A 369 0.11 -12.03 1.18
C VAL A 369 0.06 -11.05 2.34
N LEU A 370 -0.90 -10.11 2.33
CA LEU A 370 -1.07 -9.16 3.42
C LEU A 370 -1.31 -9.87 4.76
N ARG A 371 -2.12 -10.93 4.78
CA ARG A 371 -2.38 -11.73 5.98
C ARG A 371 -1.16 -12.52 6.45
N SER A 372 -0.36 -13.03 5.52
CA SER A 372 0.88 -13.76 5.87
C SER A 372 1.93 -12.85 6.46
N ILE A 373 2.11 -11.65 5.91
CA ILE A 373 3.10 -10.67 6.37
C ILE A 373 2.62 -9.95 7.63
N GLY A 374 1.33 -9.63 7.68
CA GLY A 374 0.75 -8.85 8.75
C GLY A 374 1.20 -7.38 8.72
N SER A 375 0.98 -6.66 7.62
CA SER A 375 1.32 -5.23 7.58
C SER A 375 0.52 -4.43 8.61
N ASN A 376 1.16 -3.58 9.42
CA ASN A 376 0.44 -2.79 10.43
C ASN A 376 -0.43 -1.69 9.80
N LEU A 377 0.01 -1.16 8.65
CA LEU A 377 -0.66 -0.09 7.92
C LEU A 377 -0.98 -0.50 6.48
N VAL A 378 -2.19 -0.19 6.02
CA VAL A 378 -2.59 -0.37 4.62
C VAL A 378 -3.21 0.92 4.12
N PHE A 379 -2.56 1.53 3.13
CA PHE A 379 -3.10 2.70 2.43
C PHE A 379 -3.82 2.24 1.16
N VAL A 380 -5.10 2.60 1.02
CA VAL A 380 -5.90 2.23 -0.15
C VAL A 380 -6.23 3.47 -0.94
N LEU A 381 -5.63 3.60 -2.12
CA LEU A 381 -5.83 4.73 -3.03
C LEU A 381 -7.02 4.43 -3.94
N LEU A 382 -8.00 5.33 -3.95
CA LEU A 382 -9.29 5.11 -4.60
C LEU A 382 -9.65 6.25 -5.56
N MET A 383 -10.31 5.91 -6.65
CA MET A 383 -11.11 6.81 -7.46
C MET A 383 -12.57 6.37 -7.32
N ASP A 384 -13.23 6.80 -6.24
CA ASP A 384 -14.58 6.39 -5.87
C ASP A 384 -15.37 7.58 -5.25
N GLY A 385 -16.64 7.38 -4.95
CA GLY A 385 -17.46 8.37 -4.22
C GLY A 385 -17.08 8.53 -2.73
N PRO A 386 -17.94 9.14 -1.90
CA PRO A 386 -17.63 9.44 -0.48
C PRO A 386 -17.22 8.22 0.35
N GLN A 387 -16.14 8.33 1.13
CA GLN A 387 -15.59 7.24 1.92
C GLN A 387 -16.36 7.08 3.24
N LEU A 388 -17.25 6.08 3.29
CA LEU A 388 -18.20 5.89 4.38
C LEU A 388 -18.15 4.44 4.89
N ILE A 389 -18.38 4.27 6.19
CA ILE A 389 -18.34 2.96 6.88
C ILE A 389 -19.28 1.94 6.20
N ALA A 390 -20.50 2.35 5.84
CA ALA A 390 -21.50 1.47 5.23
C ALA A 390 -21.23 1.11 3.75
N ARG A 391 -20.33 1.84 3.07
CA ARG A 391 -19.99 1.59 1.67
C ARG A 391 -19.00 0.44 1.56
N TRP A 392 -18.79 -0.03 0.32
CA TRP A 392 -17.90 -1.14 0.04
C TRP A 392 -16.49 -0.94 0.64
N PRO A 393 -15.83 0.25 0.62
CA PRO A 393 -14.48 0.37 1.14
C PRO A 393 -14.42 0.04 2.65
N GLY A 394 -15.43 0.46 3.43
CA GLY A 394 -15.49 0.14 4.86
C GLY A 394 -15.68 -1.35 5.14
N ARG A 395 -16.48 -2.04 4.33
CA ARG A 395 -16.68 -3.49 4.45
C ARG A 395 -15.40 -4.27 4.19
N TYR A 396 -14.67 -3.95 3.12
CA TYR A 396 -13.45 -4.68 2.80
C TYR A 396 -12.24 -4.23 3.63
N ALA A 397 -12.18 -2.98 4.07
CA ALA A 397 -11.21 -2.53 5.07
C ALA A 397 -11.38 -3.33 6.38
N THR A 398 -12.62 -3.65 6.75
CA THR A 398 -12.89 -4.49 7.92
C THR A 398 -12.27 -5.89 7.79
N ALA A 399 -12.26 -6.48 6.59
CA ALA A 399 -11.66 -7.79 6.37
C ALA A 399 -10.15 -7.83 6.65
N LEU A 400 -9.44 -6.71 6.43
CA LEU A 400 -8.01 -6.58 6.72
C LEU A 400 -7.73 -6.11 8.16
N SER A 401 -8.64 -5.29 8.73
CA SER A 401 -8.53 -4.90 10.13
C SER A 401 -8.81 -6.05 11.09
N ASP A 402 -9.69 -6.98 10.69
CA ASP A 402 -10.00 -8.16 11.49
C ASP A 402 -8.96 -9.27 11.28
N ASP A 403 -8.47 -9.46 10.04
CA ASP A 403 -7.40 -10.41 9.69
C ASP A 403 -6.53 -9.85 8.54
N PRO A 404 -5.30 -9.38 8.80
CA PRO A 404 -4.47 -9.79 9.94
C PRO A 404 -4.53 -8.90 11.18
N GLY A 405 -5.25 -7.78 11.20
CA GLY A 405 -5.10 -6.78 12.28
C GLY A 405 -4.57 -5.43 11.77
N CYS A 406 -4.76 -5.12 10.49
CA CYS A 406 -4.24 -3.90 9.89
C CYS A 406 -4.99 -2.65 10.35
N SER A 407 -4.29 -1.53 10.38
CA SER A 407 -4.91 -0.20 10.31
C SER A 407 -5.00 0.23 8.84
N VAL A 408 -6.22 0.43 8.36
CA VAL A 408 -6.54 0.69 6.96
C VAL A 408 -7.03 2.12 6.79
N LEU A 409 -6.38 2.88 5.91
CA LEU A 409 -6.86 4.18 5.46
C LEU A 409 -7.25 4.09 3.99
N THR A 410 -8.56 4.18 3.71
CA THR A 410 -9.03 4.39 2.34
C THR A 410 -9.02 5.89 2.03
N PHE A 411 -8.64 6.26 0.82
CA PHE A 411 -8.49 7.66 0.44
C PHE A 411 -8.83 7.91 -1.03
N THR A 412 -9.71 8.88 -1.29
CA THR A 412 -10.22 9.17 -2.63
C THR A 412 -10.18 10.65 -3.00
N SER A 413 -10.34 10.91 -4.30
CA SER A 413 -10.37 12.26 -4.86
C SER A 413 -11.73 12.94 -4.66
N ARG A 414 -11.71 14.27 -4.66
CA ARG A 414 -12.94 15.05 -4.52
C ARG A 414 -13.80 15.02 -5.79
N ALA A 415 -13.20 14.78 -6.95
CA ALA A 415 -13.91 14.80 -8.23
C ALA A 415 -15.11 13.84 -8.28
N LEU A 416 -14.93 12.57 -7.92
CA LEU A 416 -16.03 11.60 -7.95
C LEU A 416 -16.98 11.74 -6.75
N ILE A 417 -16.51 12.28 -5.63
CA ILE A 417 -17.38 12.71 -4.52
C ILE A 417 -18.36 13.77 -4.99
N LYS A 418 -17.86 14.81 -5.67
CA LYS A 418 -18.67 15.92 -6.19
C LYS A 418 -19.75 15.39 -7.14
N ARG A 419 -19.36 14.60 -8.16
CA ARG A 419 -20.31 13.97 -9.10
C ARG A 419 -21.37 13.11 -8.41
N SER A 420 -20.95 12.32 -7.42
CA SER A 420 -21.86 11.48 -6.63
C SER A 420 -22.86 12.33 -5.84
N ASN A 421 -22.40 13.39 -5.18
CA ASN A 421 -23.26 14.27 -4.40
C ASN A 421 -24.26 15.02 -5.28
N GLU A 422 -23.81 15.56 -6.42
CA GLU A 422 -24.66 16.28 -7.38
C GLU A 422 -25.75 15.36 -7.94
N THR A 423 -25.38 14.13 -8.33
CA THR A 423 -26.32 13.14 -8.84
C THR A 423 -27.36 12.74 -7.79
N GLU A 424 -26.96 12.42 -6.56
CA GLU A 424 -27.89 11.98 -5.52
C GLU A 424 -28.81 13.12 -5.06
N LYS A 425 -28.30 14.35 -4.99
CA LYS A 425 -29.11 15.54 -4.70
C LYS A 425 -30.14 15.85 -5.78
N ALA A 426 -29.81 15.58 -7.04
CA ALA A 426 -30.76 15.71 -8.14
C ALA A 426 -31.91 14.69 -8.04
N LYS A 427 -31.65 13.49 -7.49
CA LYS A 427 -32.66 12.44 -7.26
C LYS A 427 -33.50 12.71 -6.00
N ASP A 428 -32.87 13.15 -4.93
CA ASP A 428 -33.53 13.45 -3.65
C ASP A 428 -33.05 14.79 -3.09
N LYS A 429 -33.95 15.78 -3.08
CA LYS A 429 -33.65 17.11 -2.52
C LYS A 429 -33.35 17.09 -1.01
N LYS A 430 -33.71 16.02 -0.30
CA LYS A 430 -33.39 15.82 1.11
C LYS A 430 -32.05 15.12 1.33
N PHE A 431 -31.37 14.71 0.26
CA PHE A 431 -30.06 14.07 0.35
C PHE A 431 -29.05 14.97 1.06
N VAL A 432 -28.37 14.41 2.05
CA VAL A 432 -27.29 15.07 2.77
C VAL A 432 -25.97 14.69 2.12
N GLU A 433 -25.30 15.68 1.54
CA GLU A 433 -24.00 15.49 0.90
C GLU A 433 -22.96 14.98 1.89
N SER A 434 -22.09 14.07 1.43
CA SER A 434 -20.92 13.65 2.19
C SER A 434 -19.65 14.06 1.46
N TRP A 435 -18.77 14.75 2.18
CA TRP A 435 -17.46 15.18 1.69
C TRP A 435 -16.32 14.39 2.36
N SER A 436 -16.62 13.16 2.77
CA SER A 436 -15.64 12.22 3.32
C SER A 436 -14.69 11.75 2.23
N VAL A 437 -13.45 12.23 2.29
CA VAL A 437 -12.39 11.89 1.33
C VAL A 437 -11.63 10.63 1.77
N GLY A 438 -11.71 10.25 3.03
CA GLY A 438 -11.08 9.04 3.53
C GLY A 438 -11.89 8.31 4.60
N LEU A 439 -11.53 7.08 4.87
CA LEU A 439 -12.07 6.26 5.95
C LEU A 439 -10.91 5.59 6.66
N TRP A 440 -10.80 5.83 7.97
CA TRP A 440 -9.91 5.09 8.86
C TRP A 440 -10.67 3.89 9.44
N LYS A 441 -10.03 2.73 9.45
CA LYS A 441 -10.48 1.51 10.14
C LYS A 441 -9.28 0.87 10.82
N ASP A 442 -9.37 0.60 12.11
CA ASP A 442 -8.29 -0.09 12.86
C ASP A 442 -8.76 -1.44 13.42
N ALA A 443 -7.78 -2.21 13.91
CA ALA A 443 -7.97 -3.55 14.46
C ALA A 443 -8.77 -3.58 15.77
N GLU A 444 -8.95 -2.45 16.43
CA GLU A 444 -9.79 -2.35 17.64
C GLU A 444 -11.26 -2.11 17.31
N GLY A 445 -11.60 -2.18 16.01
CA GLY A 445 -12.96 -2.03 15.51
C GLY A 445 -13.36 -0.58 15.27
N SER A 446 -12.53 0.41 15.62
CA SER A 446 -12.84 1.83 15.38
C SER A 446 -12.85 2.12 13.89
N ALA A 447 -13.89 2.83 13.46
CA ALA A 447 -14.09 3.26 12.08
C ALA A 447 -14.49 4.73 12.06
N LYS A 448 -13.70 5.58 11.39
CA LYS A 448 -13.92 7.03 11.36
C LYS A 448 -13.78 7.57 9.95
N ALA A 449 -14.87 8.18 9.46
CA ALA A 449 -14.89 8.93 8.22
C ALA A 449 -14.02 10.21 8.36
N ILE A 450 -13.31 10.57 7.30
CA ILE A 450 -12.39 11.71 7.26
C ILE A 450 -12.95 12.74 6.27
N PRO A 451 -13.77 13.70 6.75
CA PRO A 451 -14.28 14.77 5.91
C PRO A 451 -13.18 15.74 5.50
N CYS A 452 -13.19 16.15 4.24
CA CYS A 452 -12.52 17.37 3.82
C CYS A 452 -13.58 18.35 3.33
N ALA A 453 -13.87 19.36 4.16
CA ALA A 453 -14.95 20.30 3.95
C ALA A 453 -14.85 20.99 2.57
N THR A 454 -15.99 21.41 2.02
CA THR A 454 -16.08 22.01 0.67
C THR A 454 -15.15 23.20 0.46
N GLY A 455 -14.91 24.00 1.49
CA GLY A 455 -13.98 25.14 1.46
C GLY A 455 -12.51 24.79 1.74
N SER A 456 -12.22 23.55 2.12
CA SER A 456 -10.87 23.04 2.41
C SER A 456 -10.28 22.37 1.19
N HIS A 457 -8.96 22.37 1.08
CA HIS A 457 -8.22 21.80 -0.05
C HIS A 457 -7.45 20.54 0.37
N ALA A 458 -7.14 20.37 1.64
CA ALA A 458 -6.55 19.13 2.13
C ALA A 458 -7.02 18.87 3.56
N VAL A 459 -6.68 17.72 4.09
CA VAL A 459 -6.93 17.37 5.49
C VAL A 459 -5.68 16.73 6.07
N VAL A 460 -5.31 17.11 7.29
CA VAL A 460 -4.25 16.43 8.04
C VAL A 460 -4.90 15.52 9.06
N ILE A 461 -4.48 14.26 9.09
CA ILE A 461 -4.78 13.33 10.18
C ILE A 461 -3.51 12.98 10.94
N ALA A 462 -3.65 12.71 12.23
CA ALA A 462 -2.58 12.19 13.07
C ALA A 462 -2.90 10.74 13.41
N ILE A 463 -1.89 9.87 13.33
CA ILE A 463 -1.99 8.49 13.79
C ILE A 463 -0.86 8.20 14.77
N HIS A 464 -1.16 7.45 15.82
CA HIS A 464 -0.23 7.11 16.89
C HIS A 464 -0.02 5.59 16.92
N GLY A 465 1.23 5.17 17.05
CA GLY A 465 1.58 3.76 17.18
C GLY A 465 1.65 3.37 18.66
N THR A 466 0.82 2.41 19.06
CA THR A 466 0.80 1.84 20.41
C THR A 466 1.42 0.45 20.40
N PRO A 467 2.34 0.12 21.33
CA PRO A 467 2.84 -1.23 21.51
C PRO A 467 1.68 -2.22 21.65
N HIS A 468 1.86 -3.41 21.10
CA HIS A 468 0.89 -4.47 21.09
C HIS A 468 1.60 -5.80 21.33
N PHE A 469 0.92 -6.70 22.04
CA PHE A 469 1.46 -8.00 22.39
C PHE A 469 0.82 -9.08 21.53
N GLU A 470 1.63 -9.94 20.95
CA GLU A 470 1.21 -11.04 20.09
C GLU A 470 1.76 -12.38 20.55
N ALA A 471 1.09 -13.45 20.14
CA ALA A 471 1.58 -14.80 20.30
C ALA A 471 1.35 -15.62 19.03
N ALA A 472 2.32 -16.45 18.69
CA ALA A 472 2.13 -17.54 17.75
C ALA A 472 1.18 -18.59 18.35
N LEU A 473 0.65 -19.47 17.50
CA LEU A 473 -0.32 -20.50 17.88
C LEU A 473 0.19 -21.44 18.99
N ASP A 474 1.51 -21.61 19.09
CA ASP A 474 2.18 -22.42 20.10
C ASP A 474 2.59 -21.64 21.36
N GLY A 475 2.18 -20.39 21.47
CA GLY A 475 2.38 -19.54 22.65
C GLY A 475 3.71 -18.77 22.68
N ARG A 476 4.56 -18.88 21.65
CA ARG A 476 5.76 -18.05 21.51
C ARG A 476 5.34 -16.58 21.36
N GLN A 477 5.90 -15.71 22.19
CA GLN A 477 5.41 -14.34 22.36
C GLN A 477 6.24 -13.36 21.53
N ASN A 478 5.60 -12.29 21.05
CA ASN A 478 6.25 -11.13 20.46
C ASN A 478 5.70 -9.85 21.13
N ALA A 479 6.57 -9.06 21.76
CA ALA A 479 6.21 -7.83 22.45
C ALA A 479 6.54 -6.56 21.64
N ASP A 480 7.18 -6.70 20.49
CA ASP A 480 7.67 -5.58 19.67
C ASP A 480 6.66 -5.13 18.62
N ALA A 481 5.50 -5.77 18.57
CA ALA A 481 4.46 -5.42 17.63
C ALA A 481 3.82 -4.06 17.93
N VAL A 482 3.29 -3.43 16.89
CA VAL A 482 2.65 -2.11 16.99
C VAL A 482 1.30 -2.09 16.27
N ARG A 483 0.34 -1.44 16.90
CA ARG A 483 -0.94 -1.06 16.30
C ARG A 483 -1.02 0.45 16.11
N TRP A 484 -1.65 0.88 15.02
CA TRP A 484 -1.84 2.29 14.73
C TRP A 484 -3.26 2.72 15.01
N LYS A 485 -3.43 3.91 15.56
CA LYS A 485 -4.76 4.49 15.84
C LYS A 485 -4.80 5.92 15.37
N MET A 486 -5.90 6.34 14.79
CA MET A 486 -6.08 7.76 14.49
C MET A 486 -6.34 8.55 15.78
N THR A 487 -5.56 9.59 16.01
CA THR A 487 -5.67 10.47 17.17
C THR A 487 -6.30 11.80 16.78
N GLY A 488 -7.16 12.32 17.67
CA GLY A 488 -7.82 13.60 17.49
C GLY A 488 -8.78 13.67 16.29
N ASP A 489 -9.07 14.91 15.88
CA ASP A 489 -9.95 15.21 14.75
C ASP A 489 -9.17 15.67 13.52
N PRO A 490 -9.64 15.32 12.30
CA PRO A 490 -8.98 15.74 11.06
C PRO A 490 -8.89 17.26 10.92
N LEU A 491 -7.66 17.77 10.78
CA LEU A 491 -7.39 19.20 10.64
C LEU A 491 -7.60 19.64 9.20
N GLN A 492 -8.57 20.53 9.00
CA GLN A 492 -8.90 21.07 7.69
C GLN A 492 -7.82 22.05 7.19
N VAL A 493 -7.27 21.85 5.99
CA VAL A 493 -6.28 22.74 5.38
C VAL A 493 -6.95 23.55 4.28
N LYS A 494 -6.90 24.87 4.39
CA LYS A 494 -7.55 25.80 3.46
C LYS A 494 -6.54 26.83 2.95
N LEU A 495 -6.42 26.94 1.63
CA LEU A 495 -5.71 28.05 0.98
C LEU A 495 -6.58 29.32 1.06
N ALA A 496 -5.93 30.48 1.21
CA ALA A 496 -6.63 31.77 1.15
C ALA A 496 -7.29 31.95 -0.21
N ALA A 497 -8.49 32.55 -0.28
CA ALA A 497 -9.31 32.52 -1.49
C ALA A 497 -8.60 33.06 -2.76
N LYS A 498 -7.80 34.13 -2.63
CA LYS A 498 -7.02 34.68 -3.75
C LYS A 498 -5.94 33.71 -4.23
N ASP A 499 -5.20 33.11 -3.31
CA ASP A 499 -4.13 32.15 -3.60
C ASP A 499 -4.70 30.83 -4.13
N ALA A 500 -5.80 30.36 -3.54
CA ALA A 500 -6.53 29.17 -3.97
C ALA A 500 -6.96 29.29 -5.43
N ASN A 501 -7.62 30.39 -5.80
CA ASN A 501 -8.07 30.60 -7.17
C ASN A 501 -6.90 30.67 -8.16
N LYS A 502 -5.80 31.33 -7.78
CA LYS A 502 -4.60 31.43 -8.62
C LYS A 502 -3.95 30.06 -8.82
N LEU A 503 -3.71 29.33 -7.73
CA LEU A 503 -3.03 28.03 -7.75
C LEU A 503 -3.91 26.93 -8.38
N LEU A 504 -5.20 26.88 -8.08
CA LEU A 504 -6.13 25.93 -8.70
C LEU A 504 -6.26 26.18 -10.21
N LYS A 505 -6.21 27.43 -10.66
CA LYS A 505 -6.16 27.75 -12.09
C LYS A 505 -4.83 27.35 -12.71
N SER A 506 -3.71 27.52 -12.00
CA SER A 506 -2.40 27.17 -12.54
C SER A 506 -2.21 25.67 -12.71
N ILE A 507 -2.81 24.85 -11.84
CA ILE A 507 -2.73 23.38 -11.95
C ILE A 507 -3.74 22.76 -12.92
N LYS A 508 -4.60 23.57 -13.56
CA LYS A 508 -5.45 23.09 -14.66
C LYS A 508 -4.60 23.01 -15.94
N PRO A 509 -4.93 22.08 -16.87
CA PRO A 509 -4.32 22.06 -18.20
C PRO A 509 -4.50 23.43 -18.87
N GLU A 510 -3.51 23.86 -19.65
CA GLU A 510 -3.66 25.02 -20.53
C GLU A 510 -4.60 24.61 -21.68
N SER A 511 -5.66 25.40 -21.87
CA SER A 511 -6.72 25.16 -22.86
C SER A 511 -6.25 25.37 -24.29
#